data_AF-A0A9Y1EIN0-F1
#
_entry.id   AF-A0A9Y1EIN0-F1
#
_cell.length_a   1.000
_cell.length_b   1.000
_cell.length_c   1.000
_cell.angle_alpha   90.00
_cell.angle_beta   90.00
_cell.angle_gamma   90.00
#
_symmetry.space_group_name_H-M   'P 1'
#
loop_
_entity.id
_entity.type
_entity.pdbx_description
1 polymer ?
#
loop_
_entity_poly.entity_id
_entity_poly.type
_entity_poly.pdbx_seq_one_letter_code
_entity_poly.pdbx_strand_id
1 'polypeptide(L)'
;CEAMSTYPRTYDFIHADFLFTLYENKCEMEDILLEIDRILRPEGGVIFRDDVDLLVKIKKITDGLNWDSQIVDHEDGPLQREKLLF
;
A
#
# COMPACT_ATOMS: atom_id res chain seq x y z
N CYS A 1 -10.33 10.01 -9.16
CA CYS A 1 -9.58 10.04 -7.89
C CYS A 1 -9.14 11.47 -7.63
N GLU A 2 -9.26 11.99 -6.41
CA GLU A 2 -8.73 13.31 -6.04
C GLU A 2 -7.46 13.13 -5.21
N ALA A 3 -6.42 13.90 -5.52
CA ALA A 3 -5.14 13.84 -4.81
C ALA A 3 -5.31 14.23 -3.34
N MET A 4 -4.54 13.57 -2.46
CA MET A 4 -4.58 13.90 -1.04
C MET A 4 -3.98 15.30 -0.84
N SER A 5 -4.72 16.20 -0.18
CA SER A 5 -4.21 17.53 0.17
C SER A 5 -3.12 17.43 1.23
N THR A 6 -1.90 17.18 0.79
CA THR A 6 -0.71 17.07 1.65
C THR A 6 0.14 18.34 1.50
N TYR A 7 -0.08 19.30 2.40
CA TYR A 7 0.81 20.45 2.56
C TYR A 7 1.02 20.78 4.05
N PRO A 8 2.28 20.88 4.56
CA PRO A 8 3.53 20.29 4.08
C PRO A 8 3.96 19.21 5.07
N ARG A 9 3.46 17.99 4.94
CA ARG A 9 3.96 16.86 5.73
C ARG A 9 4.25 15.71 4.79
N THR A 10 5.55 15.44 4.62
CA THR A 10 6.02 14.14 4.15
C THR A 10 6.01 13.18 5.32
N TYR A 11 5.49 11.98 5.12
CA TYR A 11 5.39 10.97 6.15
C TYR A 11 6.63 10.07 6.10
N ASP A 12 7.15 9.73 7.27
CA ASP A 12 8.22 8.74 7.40
C ASP A 12 7.65 7.31 7.39
N PHE A 13 6.35 7.16 7.69
CA PHE A 13 5.68 5.87 7.72
C PHE A 13 4.18 6.00 7.39
N ILE A 14 3.66 5.07 6.60
CA ILE A 14 2.23 4.98 6.27
C ILE A 14 1.73 3.57 6.57
N HIS A 15 0.64 3.47 7.32
CA HIS A 15 -0.09 2.22 7.51
C HIS A 15 -1.43 2.31 6.78
N ALA A 16 -1.63 1.42 5.81
CA ALA A 16 -2.82 1.34 4.98
C ALA A 16 -3.58 0.04 5.29
N ASP A 17 -4.66 0.15 6.07
CA ASP A 17 -5.53 -0.97 6.45
C ASP A 17 -6.79 -0.96 5.58
N PHE A 18 -6.98 -2.01 4.77
CA PHE A 18 -8.08 -2.19 3.80
C PHE A 18 -8.28 -1.03 2.82
N LEU A 19 -7.21 -0.28 2.53
CA LEU A 19 -7.27 0.89 1.65
C LEU A 19 -7.74 0.51 0.24
N PHE A 20 -7.23 -0.57 -0.32
CA PHE A 20 -7.54 -0.94 -1.69
C PHE A 20 -8.92 -1.58 -1.80
N THR A 21 -9.32 -2.40 -0.83
CA THR A 21 -10.71 -2.88 -0.72
C THR A 21 -11.71 -1.72 -0.63
N LEU A 22 -11.38 -0.64 0.11
CA LEU A 22 -12.27 0.52 0.26
C LEU A 22 -12.40 1.37 -1.02
N TYR A 23 -11.34 1.44 -1.82
CA TYR A 23 -11.25 2.30 -3.01
C TYR A 23 -11.28 1.56 -4.35
N GLU A 24 -11.44 0.22 -4.36
CA GLU A 24 -11.42 -0.65 -5.55
C GLU A 24 -12.31 -0.15 -6.71
N ASN A 25 -13.44 0.48 -6.39
CA ASN A 25 -14.41 0.97 -7.39
C ASN A 25 -14.41 2.50 -7.58
N LYS A 26 -13.47 3.22 -6.93
CA LYS A 26 -13.44 4.70 -6.92
C LYS A 26 -12.18 5.26 -7.56
N CYS A 27 -11.06 4.56 -7.41
CA CYS A 27 -9.75 5.00 -7.88
C CYS A 27 -8.99 3.79 -8.40
N GLU A 28 -8.15 4.01 -9.42
CA GLU A 28 -7.21 3.00 -9.86
C GLU A 28 -6.14 2.79 -8.78
N MET A 29 -5.71 1.53 -8.58
CA MET A 29 -4.69 1.21 -7.57
C MET A 29 -3.37 1.94 -7.85
N GLU A 30 -3.06 2.14 -9.12
CA GLU A 30 -1.87 2.85 -9.59
C GLU A 30 -1.86 4.31 -9.13
N ASP A 31 -2.99 5.01 -9.24
CA ASP A 31 -3.14 6.39 -8.78
C ASP A 31 -2.91 6.50 -7.26
N ILE A 32 -3.43 5.53 -6.50
CA ILE A 32 -3.25 5.48 -5.03
C ILE A 32 -1.78 5.29 -4.69
N LEU A 33 -1.10 4.33 -5.33
CA LEU A 33 0.31 4.05 -5.08
C LEU A 33 1.21 5.23 -5.45
N LEU A 34 0.91 5.91 -6.57
CA LEU A 34 1.64 7.12 -6.96
C LEU A 34 1.46 8.26 -5.97
N GLU A 35 0.25 8.44 -5.41
CA GLU A 35 0.04 9.43 -4.37
C GLU A 35 0.76 9.08 -3.06
N ILE A 36 0.87 7.79 -2.71
CA ILE A 36 1.67 7.33 -1.56
C ILE A 36 3.16 7.60 -1.80
N ASP A 37 3.69 7.28 -2.98
CA ASP A 37 5.08 7.57 -3.37
C ASP A 37 5.39 9.06 -3.26
N ARG A 38 4.47 9.92 -3.73
CA ARG A 38 4.61 11.38 -3.69
C ARG A 38 4.72 11.95 -2.28
N ILE A 39 4.03 11.36 -1.29
CA ILE A 39 3.95 11.89 0.08
C ILE A 39 4.93 11.24 1.04
N LEU A 40 5.47 10.07 0.69
CA LEU A 40 6.46 9.38 1.50
C LEU A 40 7.81 10.11 1.39
N ARG A 41 8.49 10.29 2.52
CA ARG A 41 9.86 10.79 2.50
C ARG A 41 10.79 9.72 1.89
N PRO A 42 11.93 10.09 1.28
CA PRO A 42 12.99 9.11 1.00
C PRO A 42 13.29 8.25 2.24
N GLU A 43 13.44 6.94 2.03
CA GLU A 43 13.63 5.93 3.10
C GLU A 43 12.43 5.74 4.04
N GLY A 44 11.28 6.36 3.75
CA GLY A 44 10.04 6.09 4.47
C GLY A 44 9.53 4.68 4.19
N GLY A 45 8.75 4.14 5.13
CA GLY A 45 8.16 2.81 5.03
C GLY A 45 6.65 2.84 4.81
N VAL A 46 6.10 1.83 4.14
CA VAL A 46 4.66 1.65 3.99
C VAL A 46 4.30 0.22 4.37
N ILE A 47 3.23 0.05 5.14
CA ILE A 47 2.65 -1.27 5.41
C ILE A 47 1.23 -1.27 4.87
N PHE A 48 0.94 -2.23 3.99
CA PHE A 48 -0.39 -2.51 3.48
C PHE A 48 -0.95 -3.77 4.13
N ARG A 49 -2.16 -3.67 4.65
CA ARG A 49 -2.92 -4.80 5.20
C ARG A 49 -4.20 -4.95 4.39
N ASP A 50 -4.29 -6.03 3.61
CA ASP A 50 -5.46 -6.30 2.76
C ASP A 50 -5.54 -7.80 2.39
N ASP A 51 -6.53 -8.19 1.59
CA ASP A 51 -6.63 -9.57 1.07
C ASP A 51 -5.43 -9.91 0.16
N VAL A 52 -4.96 -11.15 0.26
CA VAL A 52 -3.82 -11.67 -0.51
C VAL A 52 -3.96 -11.43 -2.03
N ASP A 53 -5.18 -11.50 -2.58
CA ASP A 53 -5.42 -11.33 -4.01
C ASP A 53 -5.14 -9.88 -4.47
N LEU A 54 -5.37 -8.90 -3.59
CA LEU A 54 -5.02 -7.49 -3.84
C LEU A 54 -3.54 -7.26 -3.62
N LEU A 55 -2.95 -7.82 -2.56
CA LEU A 55 -1.53 -7.64 -2.25
C LEU A 55 -0.60 -8.18 -3.34
N VAL A 56 -0.97 -9.26 -4.02
CA VAL A 56 -0.22 -9.76 -5.18
C VAL A 56 -0.26 -8.75 -6.35
N LYS A 57 -1.40 -8.08 -6.58
CA LYS A 57 -1.50 -7.03 -7.61
C LYS A 57 -0.71 -5.80 -7.24
N ILE A 58 -0.80 -5.36 -5.98
CA ILE A 58 -0.04 -4.22 -5.44
C ILE A 58 1.45 -4.49 -5.57
N LYS A 59 1.90 -5.68 -5.16
CA LYS A 59 3.30 -6.10 -5.28
C LYS A 59 3.83 -5.96 -6.70
N LYS A 60 3.04 -6.38 -7.70
CA LYS A 60 3.44 -6.26 -9.11
C LYS A 60 3.64 -4.81 -9.55
N ILE A 61 2.85 -3.87 -9.02
CA ILE A 61 2.98 -2.44 -9.32
C ILE A 61 4.16 -1.84 -8.55
N THR A 62 4.29 -2.15 -7.26
CA THR A 62 5.38 -1.63 -6.41
C THR A 62 6.75 -2.15 -6.86
N ASP A 63 6.84 -3.39 -7.36
CA ASP A 63 8.05 -3.93 -8.00
C ASP A 63 8.42 -3.09 -9.24
N GLY A 64 7.42 -2.60 -10.00
CA GLY A 64 7.63 -1.68 -11.13
C GLY A 64 8.06 -0.27 -10.72
N LEU A 65 7.69 0.18 -9.53
CA LEU A 65 8.13 1.43 -8.91
C LEU A 65 9.53 1.30 -8.25
N ASN A 66 10.14 0.12 -8.28
CA ASN A 66 11.39 -0.23 -7.59
C ASN A 66 11.32 -0.08 -6.07
N TRP A 67 10.15 -0.34 -5.47
CA TRP A 67 10.03 -0.46 -4.03
C TRP A 67 10.52 -1.83 -3.59
N ASP A 68 11.34 -1.89 -2.54
CA ASP A 68 11.66 -3.15 -1.87
C ASP A 68 10.44 -3.57 -1.06
N SER A 69 9.81 -4.69 -1.41
CA SER A 69 8.54 -5.11 -0.82
C SER A 69 8.45 -6.62 -0.60
N GLN A 70 7.93 -7.01 0.55
CA GLN A 70 7.74 -8.39 0.96
C GLN A 70 6.32 -8.62 1.51
N ILE A 71 5.70 -9.72 1.10
CA ILE A 71 4.45 -10.19 1.69
C ILE A 71 4.78 -11.11 2.86
N VAL A 72 4.14 -10.87 4.02
CA VAL A 72 4.24 -11.72 5.20
C VAL A 72 2.87 -12.17 5.70
N ASP A 73 2.90 -13.25 6.47
CA ASP A 73 1.70 -13.83 7.07
C ASP A 73 1.05 -12.90 8.11
N HIS A 74 -0.24 -13.12 8.32
CA HIS A 74 -1.00 -12.46 9.37
C HIS A 74 -0.45 -12.82 10.75
N GLU A 75 -0.64 -11.92 11.71
CA GLU A 75 -0.26 -12.09 13.12
C GLU A 75 -0.87 -13.35 13.74
N ASP A 76 -2.11 -13.66 13.35
CA ASP A 76 -2.87 -14.85 13.79
C ASP A 76 -2.50 -16.14 13.03
N GLY A 77 -1.64 -16.07 12.02
CA GLY A 77 -1.05 -17.23 11.33
C GLY A 77 -1.23 -17.28 9.80
N PRO A 78 -0.69 -18.34 9.16
CA PRO A 78 -0.56 -18.43 7.71
C PRO A 78 -1.88 -18.73 6.98
N LEU A 79 -2.90 -19.22 7.68
CA LEU A 79 -4.18 -19.58 7.08
C LEU A 79 -5.12 -18.39 6.86
N GLN A 80 -4.77 -17.22 7.41
CA GLN A 80 -5.57 -16.03 7.23
C GLN A 80 -5.38 -15.46 5.82
N ARG A 81 -6.48 -15.05 5.19
CA ARG A 81 -6.47 -14.45 3.85
C ARG A 81 -5.89 -13.03 3.84
N GLU A 82 -6.14 -12.31 4.92
CA GLU A 82 -5.53 -11.00 5.16
C GLU A 82 -4.03 -11.20 5.38
N LYS A 83 -3.21 -10.44 4.67
CA LYS A 83 -1.75 -10.48 4.78
C LYS A 83 -1.23 -9.06 4.94
N LEU A 84 0.07 -8.97 5.22
CA LEU A 84 0.77 -7.70 5.29
C LEU A 84 1.76 -7.63 4.13
N LEU A 85 1.88 -6.48 3.49
CA LEU A 85 2.95 -6.14 2.56
C LEU A 85 3.71 -4.94 3.13
N PHE A 86 5.02 -5.08 3.30
CA PHE A 86 5.91 -4.02 3.78
C PHE A 86 7.16 -3.91 2.92
#